data_AF-A0A9Q5FPD0-F1
#
_entry.id   AF-A0A9Q5FPD0-F1
#
_cell.length_a   1.000
_cell.length_b   1.000
_cell.length_c   1.000
_cell.angle_alpha   90.00
_cell.angle_beta   90.00
_cell.angle_gamma   90.00
#
_symmetry.space_group_name_H-M   'P 1'
#
loop_
_entity.id
_entity.type
_entity.pdbx_description
1 polymer ?
#
loop_
_entity_poly.entity_id
_entity_poly.type
_entity_poly.pdbx_seq_one_letter_code
_entity_poly.pdbx_strand_id
1 'polypeptide(L)'
;MSEMYGHRWTSNFGVSADMSHSWATVLKGITGKQIANGLNVLVEKGDEFDWPPPANVFRAMCLQVPGLPSEAQAWNEARSGKYSHKAVKIAAEATSTFDLHAGSSKDKALRQRFERNYAIVVRRAQTGQPLEGRIAHGIGHDSSRPREQVQLEYSRKEAEALVMAQGIPANPQSARAMLLAKLGIRRETHV
;
A
#
# COMPACT_ATOMS: atom_id res chain seq x y z
N MET A 1 -20.67 -24.86 4.67
CA MET A 1 -20.05 -26.22 4.68
C MET A 1 -21.10 -27.30 4.91
N SER A 2 -21.89 -27.26 5.99
CA SER A 2 -22.99 -28.22 6.21
C SER A 2 -24.03 -28.20 5.08
N GLU A 3 -24.32 -27.03 4.49
CA GLU A 3 -25.20 -26.92 3.31
C GLU A 3 -24.59 -27.53 2.03
N MET A 4 -23.25 -27.53 1.88
CA MET A 4 -22.57 -28.08 0.69
C MET A 4 -22.33 -29.59 0.78
N TYR A 5 -22.03 -30.10 1.97
CA TYR A 5 -21.57 -31.48 2.18
C TYR A 5 -22.52 -32.32 3.07
N GLY A 6 -23.61 -31.71 3.55
CA GLY A 6 -24.70 -32.38 4.27
C GLY A 6 -24.26 -33.18 5.49
N HIS A 7 -24.89 -34.34 5.65
CA HIS A 7 -24.67 -35.22 6.80
C HIS A 7 -23.23 -35.70 6.95
N ARG A 8 -22.51 -35.92 5.84
CA ARG A 8 -21.10 -36.36 5.86
C ARG A 8 -20.20 -35.34 6.56
N TRP A 9 -20.51 -34.04 6.43
CA TRP A 9 -19.80 -32.98 7.14
C TRP A 9 -20.17 -32.94 8.61
N THR A 10 -21.47 -32.94 8.93
CA THR A 10 -21.94 -32.84 10.32
C THR A 10 -21.54 -34.04 11.17
N SER A 11 -21.37 -35.23 10.57
CA SER A 11 -20.88 -36.42 11.27
C SER A 11 -19.39 -36.33 11.64
N ASN A 12 -18.58 -35.64 10.84
CA ASN A 12 -17.13 -35.52 11.07
C ASN A 12 -16.75 -34.29 11.90
N PHE A 13 -17.52 -33.20 11.78
CA PHE A 13 -17.17 -31.89 12.36
C PHE A 13 -18.32 -31.27 13.17
N GLY A 14 -19.41 -32.00 13.41
CA GLY A 14 -20.56 -31.50 14.16
C GLY A 14 -21.40 -30.46 13.40
N VAL A 15 -22.46 -29.99 14.08
CA VAL A 15 -23.44 -29.03 13.54
C VAL A 15 -23.12 -27.59 13.95
N SER A 16 -22.50 -27.40 15.13
CA SER A 16 -22.11 -26.10 15.68
C SER A 16 -20.63 -25.82 15.42
N ALA A 17 -20.31 -24.59 15.01
CA ALA A 17 -18.95 -24.10 14.89
C ALA A 17 -18.39 -23.77 16.28
N ASP A 18 -18.08 -24.79 17.07
CA ASP A 18 -17.46 -24.59 18.38
C ASP A 18 -16.06 -23.96 18.19
N MET A 19 -15.74 -22.94 19.00
CA MET A 19 -14.45 -22.24 18.91
C MET A 19 -13.24 -23.14 19.20
N SER A 20 -13.45 -24.29 19.83
CA SER A 20 -12.44 -25.33 20.07
C SER A 20 -12.22 -26.27 18.87
N HIS A 21 -13.02 -26.14 17.81
CA HIS A 21 -12.90 -27.00 16.64
C HIS A 21 -11.63 -26.67 15.83
N SER A 22 -10.95 -27.70 15.33
CA SER A 22 -9.74 -27.57 14.49
C SER A 22 -9.86 -26.54 13.34
N TRP A 23 -11.02 -26.47 12.69
CA TRP A 23 -11.30 -25.48 11.63
C TRP A 23 -11.44 -24.05 12.18
N ALA A 24 -12.04 -23.86 13.35
CA ALA A 24 -12.18 -22.55 13.98
C ALA A 24 -10.81 -21.94 14.33
N THR A 25 -9.88 -22.77 14.80
CA THR A 25 -8.49 -22.36 15.07
C THR A 25 -7.77 -21.92 13.80
N VAL A 26 -7.89 -22.69 12.70
CA VAL A 26 -7.20 -22.40 11.43
C VAL A 26 -7.79 -21.17 10.73
N LEU A 27 -9.11 -21.01 10.76
CA LEU A 27 -9.81 -19.89 10.11
C LEU A 27 -9.91 -18.64 11.00
N LYS A 28 -9.24 -18.63 12.16
CA LYS A 28 -9.21 -17.48 13.05
C LYS A 28 -8.74 -16.22 12.30
N GLY A 29 -9.49 -15.13 12.44
CA GLY A 29 -9.20 -13.84 11.82
C GLY A 29 -9.61 -13.72 10.35
N ILE A 30 -10.26 -14.73 9.78
CA ILE A 30 -10.86 -14.66 8.43
C ILE A 30 -12.25 -14.01 8.53
N THR A 31 -12.52 -13.07 7.64
CA THR A 31 -13.81 -12.38 7.50
C THR A 31 -14.81 -13.20 6.68
N GLY A 32 -16.11 -12.95 6.86
CA GLY A 32 -17.15 -13.65 6.09
C GLY A 32 -16.97 -13.53 4.57
N LYS A 33 -16.47 -12.38 4.09
CA LYS A 33 -16.18 -12.16 2.66
C LYS A 33 -15.06 -13.07 2.14
N GLN A 34 -14.00 -13.25 2.92
CA GLN A 34 -12.90 -14.16 2.57
C GLN A 34 -13.38 -15.62 2.58
N ILE A 35 -14.25 -16.01 3.52
CA ILE A 35 -14.88 -17.34 3.50
C ILE A 35 -15.68 -17.54 2.21
N ALA A 36 -16.49 -16.56 1.81
CA ALA A 36 -17.24 -16.62 0.55
C ALA A 36 -16.32 -16.78 -0.68
N ASN A 37 -15.17 -16.09 -0.70
CA ASN A 37 -14.18 -16.27 -1.77
C ASN A 37 -13.67 -17.72 -1.83
N GLY A 38 -13.30 -18.29 -0.68
CA GLY A 38 -12.81 -19.67 -0.61
C GLY A 38 -13.87 -20.69 -1.05
N LEU A 39 -15.14 -20.45 -0.70
CA LEU A 39 -16.26 -21.28 -1.16
C LEU A 39 -16.47 -21.18 -2.66
N ASN A 40 -16.37 -20.00 -3.26
CA ASN A 40 -16.48 -19.83 -4.72
C ASN A 40 -15.35 -20.58 -5.44
N VAL A 41 -14.12 -20.51 -4.94
CA VAL A 41 -12.98 -21.25 -5.49
C VAL A 41 -13.20 -22.77 -5.41
N LEU A 42 -13.80 -23.27 -4.33
CA LEU A 42 -14.17 -24.69 -4.21
C LEU A 42 -15.22 -25.10 -5.25
N VAL A 43 -16.20 -24.24 -5.52
CA VAL A 43 -17.24 -24.50 -6.53
C VAL A 43 -16.63 -24.51 -7.94
N GLU A 44 -15.75 -23.54 -8.26
CA GLU A 44 -15.04 -23.50 -9.55
C GLU A 44 -14.14 -24.73 -9.76
N LYS A 45 -13.57 -25.27 -8.67
CA LYS A 45 -12.73 -26.47 -8.66
C LYS A 45 -13.52 -27.73 -8.28
N GLY A 46 -14.84 -27.73 -8.48
CA GLY A 46 -15.71 -28.83 -8.05
C GLY A 46 -15.31 -30.20 -8.59
N ASP A 47 -14.71 -30.25 -9.79
CA ASP A 47 -14.21 -31.49 -10.39
C ASP A 47 -12.92 -32.03 -9.71
N GLU A 48 -12.18 -31.18 -8.99
CA GLU A 48 -10.92 -31.52 -8.33
C GLU A 48 -11.15 -31.94 -6.85
N PHE A 49 -12.21 -31.45 -6.21
CA PHE A 49 -12.47 -31.64 -4.79
C PHE A 49 -13.89 -32.16 -4.50
N ASP A 50 -14.06 -33.48 -4.49
CA ASP A 50 -15.29 -34.17 -4.04
C ASP A 50 -15.51 -34.10 -2.51
N TRP A 51 -14.45 -33.76 -1.76
CA TRP A 51 -14.47 -33.53 -0.32
C TRP A 51 -13.68 -32.26 -0.01
N PRO A 52 -14.09 -31.44 1.00
CA PRO A 52 -13.40 -30.22 1.30
C PRO A 52 -11.93 -30.50 1.64
N PRO A 53 -11.02 -29.68 1.09
CA PRO A 53 -9.59 -29.87 1.32
C PRO A 53 -9.26 -29.61 2.80
N PRO A 54 -8.04 -29.97 3.23
CA PRO A 54 -7.55 -29.65 4.56
C PRO A 54 -7.74 -28.16 4.91
N ALA A 55 -8.04 -27.85 6.18
CA ALA A 55 -8.42 -26.50 6.60
C ALA A 55 -7.38 -25.41 6.26
N ASN A 56 -6.08 -25.76 6.24
CA ASN A 56 -4.99 -24.87 5.83
C ASN A 56 -5.02 -24.55 4.32
N VAL A 57 -5.39 -25.53 3.50
CA VAL A 57 -5.56 -25.36 2.05
C VAL A 57 -6.79 -24.51 1.77
N PHE A 58 -7.91 -24.78 2.45
CA PHE A 58 -9.10 -23.95 2.35
C PHE A 58 -8.83 -22.50 2.80
N ARG A 59 -8.08 -22.31 3.88
CA ARG A 59 -7.65 -20.97 4.32
C ARG A 59 -6.89 -20.21 3.22
N ALA A 60 -6.02 -20.89 2.46
CA ALA A 60 -5.32 -20.26 1.36
C ALA A 60 -6.28 -19.80 0.26
N MET A 61 -7.31 -20.59 -0.04
CA MET A 61 -8.38 -20.23 -0.99
C MET A 61 -9.21 -19.04 -0.48
N CYS A 62 -9.52 -18.98 0.82
CA CYS A 62 -10.23 -17.84 1.40
C CYS A 62 -9.48 -16.51 1.26
N LEU A 63 -8.15 -16.56 1.23
CA LEU A 63 -7.30 -15.39 1.04
C LEU A 63 -7.12 -15.02 -0.44
N GLN A 64 -7.61 -15.83 -1.38
CA GLN A 64 -7.63 -15.44 -2.78
C GLN A 64 -8.74 -14.41 -3.00
N VAL A 65 -8.45 -13.43 -3.84
CA VAL A 65 -9.43 -12.44 -4.28
C VAL A 65 -9.87 -12.85 -5.67
N PRO A 66 -11.16 -13.18 -5.88
CA PRO A 66 -11.64 -13.62 -7.18
C PRO A 66 -11.45 -12.53 -8.24
N GLY A 67 -11.02 -12.93 -9.44
CA GLY A 67 -10.81 -12.02 -10.57
C GLY A 67 -9.52 -11.20 -10.53
N LEU A 68 -8.58 -11.50 -9.62
CA LEU A 68 -7.27 -10.84 -9.61
C LEU A 68 -6.34 -11.44 -10.68
N PRO A 69 -5.83 -10.65 -11.64
CA PRO A 69 -4.91 -11.17 -12.65
C PRO A 69 -3.54 -11.54 -12.06
N SER A 70 -2.80 -12.42 -12.74
CA SER A 70 -1.39 -12.68 -12.41
C SER A 70 -0.54 -11.42 -12.59
N GLU A 71 0.62 -11.34 -11.94
CA GLU A 71 1.51 -10.17 -12.04
C GLU A 71 1.89 -9.84 -13.49
N ALA A 72 2.16 -10.86 -14.30
CA ALA A 72 2.49 -10.70 -15.72
C ALA A 72 1.29 -10.18 -16.54
N GLN A 73 0.08 -10.69 -16.28
CA GLN A 73 -1.13 -10.18 -16.94
C GLN A 73 -1.44 -8.75 -16.51
N ALA A 74 -1.36 -8.47 -15.20
CA ALA A 74 -1.56 -7.13 -14.65
C ALA A 74 -0.59 -6.10 -15.24
N TRP A 75 0.68 -6.48 -15.45
CA TRP A 75 1.68 -5.63 -16.11
C TRP A 75 1.30 -5.31 -17.56
N ASN A 76 0.88 -6.31 -18.33
CA ASN A 76 0.46 -6.13 -19.72
C ASN A 76 -0.79 -5.26 -19.82
N GLU A 77 -1.78 -5.50 -18.95
CA GLU A 77 -2.99 -4.69 -18.83
C GLU A 77 -2.65 -3.23 -18.48
N ALA A 78 -1.78 -3.02 -17.50
CA ALA A 78 -1.37 -1.70 -17.06
C ALA A 78 -0.72 -0.88 -18.17
N ARG A 79 0.10 -1.51 -19.01
CA ARG A 79 0.69 -0.87 -20.20
C ARG A 79 -0.32 -0.61 -21.32
N SER A 80 -1.29 -1.51 -21.49
CA SER A 80 -2.33 -1.38 -22.51
C SER A 80 -3.38 -0.30 -22.17
N GLY A 81 -3.47 0.09 -20.90
CA GLY A 81 -4.51 1.02 -20.40
C GLY A 81 -5.90 0.39 -20.29
N LYS A 82 -6.03 -0.92 -20.54
CA LYS A 82 -7.26 -1.69 -20.39
C LYS A 82 -7.14 -2.54 -19.13
N TYR A 83 -7.95 -2.23 -18.12
CA TYR A 83 -7.90 -2.87 -16.81
C TYR A 83 -9.03 -3.87 -16.64
N SER A 84 -8.72 -5.15 -16.37
CA SER A 84 -9.72 -6.17 -16.04
C SER A 84 -10.21 -6.03 -14.59
N HIS A 85 -9.32 -5.58 -13.69
CA HIS A 85 -9.62 -5.48 -12.27
C HIS A 85 -9.22 -4.11 -11.70
N LYS A 86 -10.03 -3.61 -10.75
CA LYS A 86 -9.80 -2.30 -10.09
C LYS A 86 -8.41 -2.23 -9.42
N ALA A 87 -7.89 -3.35 -8.92
CA ALA A 87 -6.56 -3.44 -8.34
C ALA A 87 -5.44 -3.09 -9.34
N VAL A 88 -5.58 -3.50 -10.61
CA VAL A 88 -4.59 -3.19 -11.66
C VAL A 88 -4.59 -1.71 -11.97
N LYS A 89 -5.78 -1.10 -12.05
CA LYS A 89 -5.94 0.34 -12.27
C LYS A 89 -5.27 1.16 -11.17
N ILE A 90 -5.54 0.84 -9.90
CA ILE A 90 -4.96 1.55 -8.76
C ILE A 90 -3.44 1.37 -8.71
N ALA A 91 -2.94 0.16 -9.00
CA ALA A 91 -1.51 -0.10 -9.07
C ALA A 91 -0.83 0.69 -10.21
N ALA A 92 -1.51 0.82 -11.37
CA ALA A 92 -1.02 1.59 -12.50
C ALA A 92 -0.97 3.10 -12.20
N GLU A 93 -2.04 3.64 -11.60
CA GLU A 93 -2.10 5.04 -11.15
C GLU A 93 -1.00 5.35 -10.12
N ALA A 94 -0.75 4.44 -9.19
CA ALA A 94 0.31 4.58 -8.20
C ALA A 94 1.74 4.45 -8.76
N THR A 95 1.92 3.87 -9.96
CA THR A 95 3.23 3.81 -10.62
C THR A 95 3.49 5.00 -11.55
N SER A 96 2.44 5.73 -11.96
CA SER A 96 2.38 6.66 -13.10
C SER A 96 1.94 5.97 -14.40
N THR A 97 0.71 6.28 -14.83
CA THR A 97 0.17 5.83 -16.13
C THR A 97 0.98 6.38 -17.29
N PHE A 98 1.50 7.61 -17.17
CA PHE A 98 2.37 8.21 -18.18
C PHE A 98 3.64 7.39 -18.38
N ASP A 99 4.32 7.02 -17.29
CA ASP A 99 5.56 6.23 -17.37
C ASP A 99 5.28 4.83 -17.92
N LEU A 100 4.14 4.23 -17.59
CA LEU A 100 3.72 2.93 -18.11
C LEU A 100 3.46 2.93 -19.62
N HIS A 101 2.89 4.02 -20.15
CA HIS A 101 2.62 4.17 -21.58
C HIS A 101 3.83 4.64 -22.39
N ALA A 102 4.61 5.60 -21.87
CA ALA A 102 5.79 6.15 -22.54
C ALA A 102 7.05 5.28 -22.38
N GLY A 103 7.11 4.47 -21.32
CA GLY A 103 8.26 3.66 -20.97
C GLY A 103 8.47 2.45 -21.90
N SER A 104 9.76 2.15 -22.14
CA SER A 104 10.17 0.96 -22.89
C SER A 104 9.77 -0.32 -22.18
N SER A 105 9.32 -1.34 -22.92
CA SER A 105 8.95 -2.64 -22.36
C SER A 105 10.11 -3.36 -21.64
N LYS A 106 11.36 -2.95 -21.88
CA LYS A 106 12.55 -3.52 -21.24
C LYS A 106 12.98 -2.78 -19.97
N ASP A 107 12.25 -1.75 -19.54
CA ASP A 107 12.55 -1.01 -18.33
C ASP A 107 12.24 -1.85 -17.08
N LYS A 108 13.30 -2.48 -16.55
CA LYS A 108 13.22 -3.33 -15.36
C LYS A 108 12.85 -2.53 -14.11
N ALA A 109 13.27 -1.27 -14.01
CA ALA A 109 13.00 -0.45 -12.83
C ALA A 109 11.52 -0.07 -12.78
N LEU A 110 10.94 0.30 -13.92
CA LEU A 110 9.52 0.59 -14.04
C LEU A 110 8.66 -0.64 -13.71
N ARG A 111 9.07 -1.81 -14.22
CA ARG A 111 8.40 -3.08 -13.93
C ARG A 111 8.43 -3.44 -12.46
N GLN A 112 9.58 -3.32 -11.80
CA GLN A 112 9.70 -3.59 -10.36
C GLN A 112 8.85 -2.64 -9.50
N ARG A 113 8.75 -1.37 -9.88
CA ARG A 113 7.87 -0.40 -9.19
C ARG A 113 6.40 -0.80 -9.31
N PHE A 114 5.96 -1.19 -10.50
CA PHE A 114 4.61 -1.70 -10.71
C PHE A 114 4.35 -2.99 -9.93
N GLU A 115 5.23 -3.99 -10.02
CA GLU A 115 5.07 -5.26 -9.30
C GLU A 115 4.96 -5.04 -7.79
N ARG A 116 5.79 -4.14 -7.23
CA ARG A 116 5.69 -3.74 -5.82
C ARG A 116 4.34 -3.09 -5.50
N ASN A 117 3.90 -2.13 -6.31
CA ASN A 117 2.63 -1.43 -6.09
C ASN A 117 1.45 -2.39 -6.21
N TYR A 118 1.47 -3.27 -7.21
CA TYR A 118 0.46 -4.30 -7.42
C TYR A 118 0.38 -5.25 -6.22
N ALA A 119 1.52 -5.76 -5.73
CA ALA A 119 1.56 -6.63 -4.56
C ALA A 119 0.98 -5.97 -3.29
N ILE A 120 1.18 -4.66 -3.12
CA ILE A 120 0.58 -3.90 -2.00
C ILE A 120 -0.96 -3.85 -2.15
N VAL A 121 -1.46 -3.55 -3.35
CA VAL A 121 -2.91 -3.50 -3.61
C VAL A 121 -3.55 -4.88 -3.46
N VAL A 122 -2.88 -5.93 -3.94
CA VAL A 122 -3.29 -7.33 -3.73
C VAL A 122 -3.42 -7.61 -2.24
N ARG A 123 -2.41 -7.30 -1.43
CA ARG A 123 -2.46 -7.52 0.03
C ARG A 123 -3.59 -6.74 0.71
N ARG A 124 -3.87 -5.51 0.26
CA ARG A 124 -5.03 -4.72 0.76
C ARG A 124 -6.35 -5.39 0.39
N ALA A 125 -6.47 -5.85 -0.85
CA ALA A 125 -7.64 -6.60 -1.32
C ALA A 125 -7.86 -7.87 -0.50
N GLN A 126 -6.78 -8.60 -0.21
CA GLN A 126 -6.81 -9.82 0.58
C GLN A 126 -7.20 -9.56 2.03
N THR A 127 -6.73 -8.46 2.63
CA THR A 127 -7.05 -8.11 4.04
C THR A 127 -8.39 -7.40 4.21
N GLY A 128 -9.14 -7.17 3.12
CA GLY A 128 -10.42 -6.46 3.15
C GLY A 128 -10.28 -4.96 3.42
N GLN A 129 -9.07 -4.41 3.32
CA GLN A 129 -8.83 -2.98 3.40
C GLN A 129 -9.33 -2.27 2.14
N PRO A 130 -9.71 -0.99 2.22
CA PRO A 130 -10.03 -0.19 1.04
C PRO A 130 -8.87 -0.25 0.03
N LEU A 131 -9.19 -0.58 -1.22
CA LEU A 131 -8.20 -0.53 -2.31
C LEU A 131 -7.72 0.91 -2.55
N GLU A 132 -8.64 1.85 -2.36
CA GLU A 132 -8.41 3.30 -2.44
C GLU A 132 -7.61 3.76 -1.22
N GLY A 133 -6.36 4.11 -1.44
CA GLY A 133 -5.49 4.67 -0.41
C GLY A 133 -4.11 4.93 -0.99
N ARG A 134 -3.47 6.05 -0.63
CA ARG A 134 -2.12 6.37 -1.11
C ARG A 134 -1.20 5.16 -0.86
N ILE A 135 -0.67 4.58 -1.93
CA ILE A 135 0.42 3.60 -1.81
C ILE A 135 1.63 4.43 -1.40
N ALA A 136 2.19 4.12 -0.22
CA ALA A 136 3.39 4.79 0.27
C ALA A 136 4.50 4.62 -0.77
N HIS A 137 4.74 5.68 -1.54
CA HIS A 137 5.88 5.79 -2.41
C HIS A 137 7.12 5.74 -1.49
N GLY A 138 7.99 4.74 -1.68
CA GLY A 138 9.27 4.75 -0.99
C GLY A 138 9.99 6.05 -1.32
N ILE A 139 10.60 6.69 -0.30
CA ILE A 139 11.30 8.00 -0.32
C ILE A 139 11.26 8.64 -1.72
N GLY A 140 10.16 9.36 -1.97
CA GLY A 140 9.84 9.88 -3.28
C GLY A 140 10.80 10.98 -3.71
N HIS A 141 11.09 11.02 -5.01
CA HIS A 141 11.67 12.17 -5.68
C HIS A 141 10.77 13.40 -5.48
N ASP A 142 11.36 14.61 -5.45
CA ASP A 142 10.65 15.89 -5.19
C ASP A 142 9.43 16.13 -6.09
N SER A 143 9.39 15.47 -7.24
CA SER A 143 8.24 15.47 -8.16
C SER A 143 6.96 14.85 -7.59
N SER A 144 7.03 14.13 -6.47
CA SER A 144 5.88 13.55 -5.76
C SER A 144 5.29 14.46 -4.68
N ARG A 145 5.96 15.59 -4.39
CA ARG A 145 5.55 16.56 -3.36
C ARG A 145 4.68 17.66 -3.98
N PRO A 146 3.72 18.24 -3.24
CA PRO A 146 2.95 19.38 -3.74
C PRO A 146 3.90 20.50 -4.20
N ARG A 147 3.68 21.06 -5.39
CA ARG A 147 4.56 22.08 -5.99
C ARG A 147 4.76 23.28 -5.08
N GLU A 148 3.70 23.70 -4.38
CA GLU A 148 3.73 24.79 -3.40
C GLU A 148 4.73 24.52 -2.26
N GLN A 149 4.76 23.28 -1.76
CA GLN A 149 5.66 22.90 -0.68
C GLN A 149 7.13 22.90 -1.14
N VAL A 150 7.40 22.42 -2.35
CA VAL A 150 8.74 22.44 -2.95
C VAL A 150 9.20 23.89 -3.17
N GLN A 151 8.32 24.75 -3.67
CA GLN A 151 8.61 26.16 -3.88
C GLN A 151 8.92 26.89 -2.56
N LEU A 152 8.14 26.64 -1.51
CA LEU A 152 8.35 27.25 -0.19
C LEU A 152 9.70 26.84 0.42
N GLU A 153 10.06 25.56 0.33
CA GLU A 153 11.36 25.08 0.80
C GLU A 153 12.52 25.70 0.02
N TYR A 154 12.39 25.80 -1.30
CA TYR A 154 13.37 26.46 -2.16
C TYR A 154 13.54 27.94 -1.77
N SER A 155 12.43 28.65 -1.65
CA SER A 155 12.38 30.06 -1.24
C SER A 155 13.07 30.27 0.12
N ARG A 156 12.82 29.35 1.07
CA ARG A 156 13.42 29.41 2.40
C ARG A 156 14.93 29.16 2.36
N LYS A 157 15.40 28.21 1.55
CA LYS A 157 16.84 27.95 1.36
C LYS A 157 17.55 29.16 0.74
N GLU A 158 16.94 29.80 -0.26
CA GLU A 158 17.51 31.02 -0.85
C GLU A 158 17.56 32.17 0.16
N ALA A 159 16.50 32.36 0.96
CA ALA A 159 16.49 33.38 2.02
C ALA A 159 17.57 33.12 3.07
N GLU A 160 17.74 31.87 3.52
CA GLU A 160 18.79 31.47 4.45
C GLU A 160 20.19 31.69 3.85
N ALA A 161 20.39 31.39 2.55
CA ALA A 161 21.63 31.65 1.84
C ALA A 161 21.97 33.14 1.74
N LEU A 162 20.98 33.99 1.48
CA LEU A 162 21.14 35.45 1.45
C LEU A 162 21.49 36.01 2.83
N VAL A 163 20.84 35.53 3.90
CA VAL A 163 21.13 35.92 5.29
C VAL A 163 22.57 35.53 5.66
N MET A 164 23.02 34.33 5.30
CA MET A 164 24.41 33.90 5.52
C MET A 164 25.41 34.74 4.71
N ALA A 165 25.12 35.04 3.44
CA ALA A 165 25.97 35.86 2.59
C ALA A 165 26.14 37.30 3.10
N GLN A 166 25.11 37.84 3.77
CA GLN A 166 25.16 39.15 4.44
C GLN A 166 25.92 39.13 5.78
N GLY A 167 26.47 37.97 6.17
CA GLY A 167 27.17 37.79 7.43
C GLY A 167 26.25 37.89 8.65
N ILE A 168 24.93 37.73 8.46
CA ILE A 168 23.96 37.77 9.57
C ILE A 168 24.05 36.43 10.31
N PRO A 169 24.29 36.45 11.63
CA PRO A 169 24.39 35.22 12.41
C PRO A 169 23.07 34.44 12.42
N ALA A 170 23.13 33.11 12.27
CA ALA A 170 21.95 32.25 12.27
C ALA A 170 21.32 32.05 13.67
N ASN A 171 22.06 32.34 14.75
CA ASN A 171 21.55 32.25 16.12
C ASN A 171 20.92 33.59 16.56
N PRO A 172 19.69 33.62 17.10
CA PRO A 172 19.04 34.84 17.59
C PRO A 172 19.86 35.61 18.63
N GLN A 173 20.64 34.93 19.48
CA GLN A 173 21.48 35.59 20.49
C GLN A 173 22.60 36.41 19.85
N SER A 174 23.30 35.84 18.86
CA SER A 174 24.38 36.53 18.17
C SER A 174 23.87 37.59 17.20
N ALA A 175 22.71 37.37 16.56
CA ALA A 175 22.03 38.40 15.77
C ALA A 175 21.65 39.62 16.63
N ARG A 176 21.11 39.37 17.84
CA ARG A 176 20.81 40.44 18.81
C ARG A 176 22.06 41.17 19.27
N ALA A 177 23.14 40.45 19.59
CA ALA A 177 24.40 41.07 19.99
C ALA A 177 24.99 41.95 18.88
N MET A 178 24.99 41.47 17.63
CA MET A 178 25.42 42.23 16.46
C MET A 178 24.57 43.49 16.24
N LEU A 179 23.25 43.39 16.41
CA LEU A 179 22.33 44.53 16.30
C LEU A 179 22.62 45.58 17.38
N LEU A 180 22.75 45.17 18.64
CA LEU A 180 23.05 46.07 19.76
C LEU A 180 24.41 46.76 19.59
N ALA A 181 25.42 46.04 19.09
CA ALA A 181 26.72 46.60 18.76
C ALA A 181 26.63 47.64 17.63
N LYS A 182 25.89 47.35 16.55
CA LYS A 182 25.68 48.32 15.44
C LYS A 182 24.93 49.58 15.88
N LEU A 183 23.99 49.45 16.82
CA LEU A 183 23.19 50.57 17.34
C LEU A 183 23.89 51.34 18.48
N GLY A 184 25.07 50.90 18.92
CA GLY A 184 25.81 51.54 20.03
C GLY A 184 25.15 51.39 21.41
N ILE A 185 24.20 50.46 21.57
CA ILE A 185 23.43 50.29 22.81
C ILE A 185 24.15 49.27 23.71
N ARG A 186 24.66 49.74 24.86
CA ARG A 186 25.18 48.86 25.91
C ARG A 186 24.06 48.52 26.88
N ARG A 187 23.66 47.25 26.95
CA ARG A 187 22.80 46.74 28.03
C ARG A 187 23.69 45.92 28.96
N GLU A 188 23.92 46.42 30.15
CA GLU A 188 24.65 45.68 31.19
C GLU A 188 23.89 44.40 31.51
N THR A 189 24.59 43.27 31.41
CA THR A 189 24.08 41.97 31.85
C THR A 189 24.07 41.96 33.38
N HIS A 190 22.96 42.37 33.99
CA HIS A 190 22.66 41.92 35.34
C HIS A 190 22.31 40.44 35.26
N VAL A 191 23.15 39.64 35.92
CA VAL A 191 23.06 38.18 36.11
C VAL A 191 21.74 37.79 36.73
#